data_AF-A0A2D6XLB0-F1
#
_entry.id   AF-A0A2D6XLB0-F1
#
_cell.length_a   1.000
_cell.length_b   1.000
_cell.length_c   1.000
_cell.angle_alpha   90.00
_cell.angle_beta   90.00
_cell.angle_gamma   90.00
#
_symmetry.space_group_name_H-M   'P 1'
#
loop_
_entity.id
_entity.type
_entity.pdbx_description
1 polymer ?
#
loop_
_entity_poly.entity_id
_entity_poly.type
_entity_poly.pdbx_seq_one_letter_code
_entity_poly.pdbx_strand_id
1 'polypeptide(L)'
;MPAFRNSPRRSTAQGTHSLRDAPRLGFDPRHLSAMLVVWARSDLATEMNGSTVSGWDDMSGNGNDLAQGTAADQPTLAGGGLGGRPELTFDGSSDVLTGPSLFGMLSANDEWTIALIVRDWTWG
;
A
#
# COMPACT_ATOMS: atom_id res chain seq x y z
N MET A 1 -18.53 49.15 18.05
CA MET A 1 -17.60 48.00 18.10
C MET A 1 -18.38 46.77 18.58
N PRO A 2 -18.81 45.84 17.71
CA PRO A 2 -19.21 44.50 18.13
C PRO A 2 -18.09 43.49 17.85
N ALA A 3 -17.90 42.60 18.82
CA ALA A 3 -16.85 41.58 18.87
C ALA A 3 -17.10 40.39 17.93
N PHE A 4 -15.98 39.74 17.58
CA PHE A 4 -15.83 38.57 16.73
C PHE A 4 -16.68 37.36 17.13
N ARG A 5 -17.24 36.65 16.15
CA ARG A 5 -17.49 35.21 16.25
C ARG A 5 -16.75 34.52 15.10
N ASN A 6 -15.53 34.07 15.37
CA ASN A 6 -14.76 33.25 14.45
C ASN A 6 -15.28 31.80 14.60
N SER A 7 -16.07 31.33 13.65
CA SER A 7 -16.52 29.94 13.63
C SER A 7 -15.33 29.02 13.34
N PRO A 8 -15.03 27.99 14.15
CA PRO A 8 -14.05 26.99 13.78
C PRO A 8 -14.55 26.26 12.53
N ARG A 9 -13.82 26.35 11.41
CA ARG A 9 -14.04 25.41 10.30
C ARG A 9 -13.66 24.04 10.82
N ARG A 10 -14.66 23.16 10.91
CA ARG A 10 -14.50 21.73 11.17
C ARG A 10 -13.55 21.19 10.08
N SER A 11 -12.33 20.81 10.48
CA SER A 11 -11.41 20.08 9.62
C SER A 11 -11.97 18.68 9.40
N THR A 12 -12.77 18.53 8.36
CA THR A 12 -13.21 17.23 7.86
C THR A 12 -12.87 17.18 6.38
N ALA A 13 -11.61 16.87 6.07
CA ALA A 13 -11.15 16.26 4.81
C ALA A 13 -9.62 16.36 4.69
N GLN A 14 -8.88 15.67 5.56
CA GLN A 14 -7.44 15.43 5.34
C GLN A 14 -7.15 14.02 4.78
N GLY A 15 -8.19 13.23 4.49
CA GLY A 15 -8.08 11.89 3.88
C GLY A 15 -8.36 11.84 2.37
N THR A 16 -8.96 12.87 1.77
CA THR A 16 -9.40 12.84 0.36
C THR A 16 -8.48 13.56 -0.62
N HIS A 17 -7.47 14.27 -0.12
CA HIS A 17 -6.51 15.01 -0.94
C HIS A 17 -5.27 14.19 -1.28
N SER A 18 -4.82 13.29 -0.41
CA SER A 18 -3.63 12.45 -0.65
C SER A 18 -3.79 11.47 -1.81
N LEU A 19 -5.03 11.18 -2.24
CA LEU A 19 -5.33 10.31 -3.39
C LEU A 19 -5.36 11.05 -4.74
N ARG A 20 -5.40 12.39 -4.75
CA ARG A 20 -5.61 13.19 -5.97
C ARG A 20 -4.31 13.55 -6.69
N ASP A 21 -3.19 13.53 -5.98
CA ASP A 21 -1.88 13.95 -6.50
C ASP A 21 -1.04 12.76 -7.01
N ALA A 22 -1.50 11.52 -6.83
CA ALA A 22 -0.87 10.34 -7.39
C ALA A 22 -1.26 10.15 -8.87
N PRO A 23 -0.38 9.60 -9.74
CA PRO A 23 -0.75 9.24 -11.10
C PRO A 23 -2.01 8.38 -11.07
N ARG A 24 -3.07 8.84 -11.75
CA ARG A 24 -4.25 8.02 -11.97
C ARG A 24 -3.80 6.84 -12.83
N LEU A 25 -3.63 5.70 -12.20
CA LEU A 25 -3.56 4.44 -12.93
C LEU A 25 -4.83 4.37 -13.78
N GLY A 26 -4.72 3.95 -15.04
CA GLY A 26 -5.90 3.68 -15.87
C GLY A 26 -6.79 2.57 -15.31
N PHE A 27 -6.35 1.93 -14.23
CA PHE A 27 -6.99 0.83 -13.52
C PHE A 27 -6.99 1.10 -12.01
N ASP A 28 -8.17 1.06 -11.40
CA ASP A 28 -8.39 1.05 -9.95
C ASP A 28 -9.15 -0.23 -9.60
N PRO A 29 -8.51 -1.20 -8.91
CA PRO A 29 -9.14 -2.49 -8.63
C PRO A 29 -10.35 -2.37 -7.71
N ARG A 30 -10.55 -1.25 -7.01
CA ARG A 30 -11.73 -1.02 -6.18
C ARG A 30 -13.02 -0.86 -7.01
N HIS A 31 -12.89 -0.66 -8.31
CA HIS A 31 -14.04 -0.60 -9.23
C HIS A 31 -14.42 -1.98 -9.79
N LEU A 32 -13.69 -3.04 -9.46
CA LEU A 32 -14.08 -4.39 -9.83
C LEU A 32 -15.33 -4.79 -9.06
N SER A 33 -16.25 -5.51 -9.71
CA SER A 33 -17.43 -6.10 -9.06
C SER A 33 -17.09 -7.36 -8.24
N ALA A 34 -15.87 -7.46 -7.72
CA ALA A 34 -15.35 -8.60 -6.98
C ALA A 34 -14.83 -8.13 -5.61
N MET A 35 -14.74 -9.05 -4.65
CA MET A 35 -14.19 -8.73 -3.34
C MET A 35 -12.68 -8.47 -3.45
N LEU A 36 -12.27 -7.22 -3.24
CA LEU A 36 -10.86 -6.84 -3.16
C LEU A 36 -10.41 -7.02 -1.72
N VAL A 37 -9.44 -7.90 -1.47
CA VAL A 37 -8.96 -8.21 -0.11
C VAL A 37 -7.84 -7.25 0.31
N VAL A 38 -6.84 -7.10 -0.54
CA VAL A 38 -5.69 -6.22 -0.32
C VAL A 38 -5.31 -5.57 -1.65
N TRP A 39 -4.93 -4.30 -1.60
CA TRP A 39 -4.36 -3.61 -2.74
C TRP A 39 -3.19 -2.74 -2.30
N ALA A 40 -1.98 -3.19 -2.61
CA ALA A 40 -0.75 -2.50 -2.25
C ALA A 40 -0.06 -1.95 -3.51
N ARG A 41 0.55 -0.76 -3.38
CA ARG A 41 1.20 -0.01 -4.47
C ARG A 41 2.56 0.51 -4.06
N SER A 42 3.62 0.21 -4.81
CA SER A 42 4.96 0.71 -4.48
C SER A 42 5.13 2.22 -4.71
N ASP A 43 4.27 2.83 -5.52
CA ASP A 43 4.30 4.26 -5.85
C ASP A 43 3.52 5.16 -4.88
N LEU A 44 2.79 4.57 -3.93
CA LEU A 44 1.94 5.30 -3.01
C LEU A 44 1.76 4.54 -1.69
N ALA A 45 1.69 5.26 -0.58
CA ALA A 45 1.34 4.71 0.73
C ALA A 45 2.32 3.61 1.20
N THR A 46 3.61 3.88 1.02
CA THR A 46 4.71 3.17 1.66
C THR A 46 5.22 3.98 2.85
N GLU A 47 5.38 3.33 3.99
CA GLU A 47 5.95 3.94 5.19
C GLU A 47 7.47 3.77 5.18
N MET A 48 8.20 4.88 5.11
CA MET A 48 9.66 4.87 5.05
C MET A 48 10.29 4.87 6.44
N ASN A 49 11.33 4.06 6.62
CA ASN A 49 12.24 4.07 7.76
C ASN A 49 13.67 4.34 7.28
N GLY A 50 13.99 5.61 7.05
CA GLY A 50 15.25 5.99 6.39
C GLY A 50 15.22 5.57 4.91
N SER A 51 16.07 4.62 4.53
CA SER A 51 16.14 4.09 3.15
C SER A 51 15.33 2.80 2.94
N THR A 52 14.80 2.21 4.00
CA THR A 52 13.98 1.00 3.97
C THR A 52 12.50 1.33 4.16
N VAL A 53 11.62 0.36 3.93
CA VAL A 53 10.17 0.47 4.03
C VAL A 53 9.70 -0.36 5.22
N SER A 54 9.14 0.30 6.23
CA SER A 54 8.59 -0.35 7.42
C SER A 54 7.14 -0.80 7.27
N GLY A 55 6.43 -0.21 6.30
CA GLY A 55 4.99 -0.42 6.14
C GLY A 55 4.54 -0.23 4.69
N TRP A 56 3.47 -0.93 4.33
CA TRP A 56 2.84 -0.85 3.03
C TRP A 56 1.32 -0.91 3.20
N ASP A 57 0.68 0.24 3.03
CA ASP A 57 -0.73 0.42 3.36
C ASP A 57 -1.63 -0.29 2.35
N ASP A 58 -2.73 -0.85 2.87
CA ASP A 58 -3.79 -1.44 2.09
C ASP A 58 -4.74 -0.38 1.53
N MET A 59 -4.60 -0.13 0.24
CA MET A 59 -5.41 0.83 -0.49
C MET A 59 -6.81 0.30 -0.84
N SER A 60 -7.13 -0.96 -0.53
CA SER A 60 -8.47 -1.53 -0.75
C SER A 60 -9.52 -0.91 0.17
N GLY A 61 -9.09 -0.40 1.33
CA GLY A 61 -9.95 0.14 2.38
C GLY A 61 -10.34 -0.87 3.47
N ASN A 62 -9.77 -2.08 3.46
CA ASN A 62 -10.05 -3.11 4.45
C ASN A 62 -9.09 -3.10 5.65
N GLY A 63 -8.01 -2.31 5.59
CA GLY A 63 -7.03 -2.22 6.68
C GLY A 63 -6.17 -3.48 6.80
N ASN A 64 -5.94 -4.19 5.70
CA ASN A 64 -5.04 -5.34 5.65
C ASN A 64 -3.59 -4.89 5.36
N ASP A 65 -3.14 -3.88 6.11
CA ASP A 65 -1.82 -3.26 5.94
C ASP A 65 -0.70 -4.28 6.21
N LEU A 66 0.43 -4.10 5.54
CA LEU A 66 1.63 -4.93 5.72
C LEU A 66 2.70 -4.14 6.47
N ALA A 67 3.42 -4.78 7.38
CA ALA A 67 4.44 -4.11 8.19
C ALA A 67 5.63 -5.02 8.52
N GLN A 68 6.74 -4.37 8.89
CA GLN A 68 7.96 -5.00 9.41
C GLN A 68 8.63 -4.09 10.44
N GLY A 69 8.68 -4.56 11.70
CA GLY A 69 9.25 -3.81 12.81
C GLY A 69 10.78 -3.89 12.91
N THR A 70 11.40 -4.93 12.36
CA THR A 70 12.85 -5.12 12.42
C THR A 70 13.51 -4.45 11.22
N ALA A 71 14.31 -3.41 11.45
CA ALA A 71 14.93 -2.62 10.38
C ALA A 71 15.82 -3.44 9.43
N ALA A 72 16.44 -4.53 9.91
CA ALA A 72 17.27 -5.42 9.10
C ALA A 72 16.47 -6.37 8.18
N ASP A 73 15.16 -6.47 8.40
CA ASP A 73 14.24 -7.34 7.63
C ASP A 73 13.31 -6.49 6.73
N GLN A 74 13.57 -5.18 6.62
CA GLN A 74 12.74 -4.25 5.85
C GLN A 74 13.24 -4.13 4.41
N PRO A 75 12.35 -4.25 3.40
CA PRO A 75 12.72 -4.05 2.01
C PRO A 75 13.12 -2.60 1.74
N THR A 76 13.71 -2.35 0.57
CA THR A 76 14.08 -1.00 0.11
C THR A 76 13.13 -0.50 -0.98
N LEU A 77 13.01 0.82 -1.12
CA LEU A 77 12.24 1.45 -2.19
C LEU A 77 13.17 2.00 -3.28
N ALA A 78 13.07 1.48 -4.50
CA ALA A 78 13.82 1.95 -5.66
C ALA A 78 12.91 2.73 -6.61
N GLY A 79 13.34 3.90 -7.08
CA GLY A 79 12.54 4.77 -7.96
C GLY A 79 12.50 4.38 -9.44
N GLY A 80 13.40 3.50 -9.89
CA GLY A 80 13.61 3.16 -11.31
C GLY A 80 13.33 1.69 -11.64
N GLY A 81 12.32 1.10 -11.02
CA GLY A 81 11.94 -0.29 -11.20
C GLY A 81 11.19 -0.58 -12.51
N LEU A 82 10.33 -1.61 -12.48
CA LEU A 82 9.52 -2.02 -13.63
C LEU A 82 8.78 -0.86 -14.32
N GLY A 83 9.09 -0.65 -15.60
CA GLY A 83 8.51 0.43 -16.40
C GLY A 83 8.87 1.84 -15.92
N GLY A 84 9.99 2.00 -15.19
CA GLY A 84 10.44 3.27 -14.63
C GLY A 84 9.61 3.74 -13.41
N ARG A 85 8.92 2.82 -12.74
CA ARG A 85 8.06 3.10 -11.58
C ARG A 85 8.78 2.74 -10.27
N PRO A 86 8.35 3.31 -9.14
CA PRO A 86 8.77 2.85 -7.83
C PRO A 86 8.55 1.34 -7.65
N GLU A 87 9.47 0.66 -7.00
CA GLU A 87 9.46 -0.79 -6.76
C GLU A 87 10.02 -1.09 -5.38
N LEU A 88 9.37 -1.99 -4.64
CA LEU A 88 9.95 -2.55 -3.42
C LEU A 88 10.91 -3.68 -3.82
N THR A 89 12.14 -3.61 -3.37
CA THR A 89 13.14 -4.66 -3.55
C THR A 89 13.30 -5.42 -2.25
N PHE A 90 13.08 -6.74 -2.33
CA PHE A 90 13.30 -7.71 -1.27
C PHE A 90 14.59 -8.46 -1.59
N ASP A 91 15.54 -8.49 -0.63
CA ASP A 91 16.88 -9.04 -0.84
C ASP A 91 16.96 -10.57 -0.97
N GLY A 92 15.85 -11.27 -0.72
CA GLY A 92 15.76 -12.74 -0.79
C GLY A 92 16.40 -13.48 0.38
N SER A 93 16.86 -12.77 1.41
CA SER A 93 17.46 -13.33 2.62
C SER A 93 16.55 -13.17 3.84
N SER A 94 16.20 -11.91 4.17
CA SER A 94 15.43 -11.60 5.38
C SER A 94 14.25 -10.67 5.13
N ASP A 95 14.26 -9.95 4.01
CA ASP A 95 13.25 -8.93 3.76
C ASP A 95 11.84 -9.53 3.67
N VAL A 96 10.94 -9.02 4.52
CA VAL A 96 9.54 -9.43 4.52
C VAL A 96 8.66 -8.32 5.08
N LEU A 97 7.49 -8.12 4.48
CA LEU A 97 6.38 -7.36 5.07
C LEU A 97 5.24 -8.33 5.35
N THR A 98 4.73 -8.31 6.58
CA THR A 98 3.69 -9.25 7.03
C THR A 98 2.43 -8.50 7.44
N GLY A 99 1.28 -9.11 7.18
CA GLY A 99 -0.03 -8.60 7.57
C GLY A 99 -0.96 -9.72 8.00
N PRO A 100 -2.28 -9.48 7.99
CA PRO A 100 -3.27 -10.51 8.28
C PRO A 100 -3.10 -11.76 7.39
N SER A 101 -3.55 -12.92 7.90
CA SER A 101 -3.47 -14.18 7.14
C SER A 101 -4.36 -14.14 5.90
N LEU A 102 -3.76 -13.82 4.75
CA LEU A 102 -4.45 -13.82 3.46
C LEU A 102 -5.06 -15.18 3.15
N PHE A 103 -4.37 -16.28 3.48
CA PHE A 103 -4.91 -17.62 3.28
C PHE A 103 -6.21 -17.84 4.07
N GLY A 104 -6.30 -17.38 5.31
CA GLY A 104 -7.52 -17.46 6.11
C GLY A 104 -8.66 -16.59 5.58
N MET A 105 -8.35 -15.50 4.89
CA MET A 105 -9.33 -14.61 4.27
C MET A 105 -9.81 -15.15 2.92
N LEU A 106 -8.91 -15.77 2.16
CA LEU A 106 -9.21 -16.35 0.84
C LEU A 106 -9.91 -17.71 0.95
N SER A 107 -9.65 -18.51 1.99
CA SER A 107 -10.28 -19.82 2.18
C SER A 107 -11.79 -19.79 2.49
N ALA A 108 -12.35 -18.61 2.79
CA ALA A 108 -13.79 -18.39 2.90
C ALA A 108 -14.47 -18.10 1.55
N ASN A 109 -13.71 -17.95 0.46
CA ASN A 109 -14.20 -17.65 -0.88
C ASN A 109 -13.78 -18.78 -1.82
N ASP A 110 -14.75 -19.43 -2.46
CA ASP A 110 -14.50 -20.65 -3.26
C ASP A 110 -13.60 -20.40 -4.50
N GLU A 111 -13.44 -19.14 -4.93
CA GLU A 111 -12.51 -18.75 -6.00
C GLU A 111 -11.81 -17.42 -5.66
N TRP A 112 -10.48 -17.39 -5.80
CA TRP A 112 -9.67 -16.20 -5.57
C TRP A 112 -8.64 -16.00 -6.66
N THR A 113 -8.24 -14.74 -6.89
CA THR A 113 -7.20 -14.37 -7.85
C THR A 113 -6.17 -13.49 -7.15
N ILE A 114 -4.90 -13.81 -7.33
CA ILE A 114 -3.77 -12.98 -6.91
C ILE A 114 -3.06 -12.51 -8.17
N ALA A 115 -2.85 -11.20 -8.28
CA ALA A 115 -2.05 -10.59 -9.33
C ALA A 115 -0.79 -9.97 -8.70
N LEU A 116 0.38 -10.41 -9.17
CA LEU A 116 1.68 -9.88 -8.74
C LEU A 116 2.41 -9.35 -9.97
N ILE A 117 2.97 -8.15 -9.84
CA ILE A 117 3.88 -7.58 -10.84
C ILE A 117 5.27 -7.57 -10.20
N VAL A 118 6.06 -8.58 -10.57
CA VAL A 118 7.41 -8.82 -10.04
C VAL A 118 8.39 -8.91 -11.20
N ARG A 119 9.65 -8.56 -10.95
CA ARG A 119 10.76 -8.85 -11.84
C ARG A 119 11.78 -9.72 -11.14
N ASP A 120 12.64 -10.34 -11.94
CA ASP A 120 13.75 -11.15 -11.44
C ASP A 120 13.28 -12.26 -10.48
N TRP A 121 12.04 -12.75 -10.66
CA TRP A 121 11.50 -13.88 -9.90
C TRP A 121 12.26 -15.14 -10.29
N THR A 122 13.16 -15.57 -9.42
CA THR A 122 13.85 -16.84 -9.55
C THR A 122 13.13 -17.89 -8.72
N TRP A 123 12.86 -19.04 -9.30
CA TRP A 123 12.59 -20.23 -8.51
C TRP A 123 13.87 -20.59 -7.74
N GLY A 124 13.77 -20.67 -6.42
CA GLY A 124 14.79 -21.36 -5.61
C GLY A 124 14.84 -22.85 -5.94
#